data_AF-A0A9X9A3N3-F1
#
_entry.id   AF-A0A9X9A3N3-F1
#
_cell.length_a   1.000
_cell.length_b   1.000
_cell.length_c   1.000
_cell.angle_alpha   90.00
_cell.angle_beta   90.00
_cell.angle_gamma   90.00
#
_symmetry.space_group_name_H-M   'P 1'
#
loop_
_entity.id
_entity.type
_entity.pdbx_description
1 polymer ?
#
loop_
_entity_poly.entity_id
_entity_poly.type
_entity_poly.pdbx_seq_one_letter_code
_entity_poly.pdbx_strand_id
1 'polypeptide(L)'
;MTEYKKILLPLRQEKILVIAAVCSGIIAAILNLSRPIFMGLIVDNLIQRELKGAYLYIALFAGSRFLMWANNLLFDYISSKASQRILQTKRIELLRHYFSLP
;
A
#
# COMPACT_ATOMS: atom_id res chain seq x y z
N MET A 1 5.44 18.76 21.44
CA MET A 1 4.13 18.58 20.75
C MET A 1 3.96 19.44 19.50
N THR A 2 4.69 20.55 19.34
CA THR A 2 4.55 21.50 18.21
C THR A 2 5.05 20.96 16.87
N GLU A 3 6.15 20.19 16.88
CA GLU A 3 6.78 19.61 15.69
C GLU A 3 5.94 18.49 15.06
N TYR A 4 5.38 17.58 15.88
CA TYR A 4 4.45 16.55 15.41
C TYR A 4 3.24 17.16 14.69
N LYS A 5 2.70 18.26 15.23
CA LYS A 5 1.58 18.97 14.63
C LYS A 5 1.96 19.61 13.29
N LYS A 6 3.19 20.12 13.13
CA LYS A 6 3.73 20.64 11.86
C LYS A 6 3.94 19.54 10.81
N ILE A 7 4.35 18.34 11.21
CA ILE A 7 4.53 17.20 10.30
C ILE A 7 3.18 16.58 9.91
N LEU A 8 2.25 16.50 10.85
CA LEU A 8 0.92 15.92 10.63
C LEU A 8 -0.01 16.84 9.81
N LEU A 9 0.19 18.17 9.86
CA LEU A 9 -0.63 19.15 9.15
C LEU A 9 -0.70 18.92 7.63
N PRO A 10 0.43 18.76 6.90
CA PRO A 10 0.42 18.48 5.47
C PRO A 10 -0.13 17.07 5.16
N LEU A 11 0.11 16.08 6.01
CA LEU A 11 -0.52 14.75 5.90
C LEU A 11 -2.05 14.84 6.03
N ARG A 12 -2.55 15.73 6.88
CA ARG A 12 -3.99 15.94 7.11
C ARG A 12 -4.69 16.66 5.94
N GLN A 13 -3.96 17.40 5.11
CA GLN A 13 -4.50 17.94 3.86
C GLN A 13 -4.77 16.82 2.83
N GLU A 14 -3.97 15.76 2.88
CA GLU A 14 -4.09 14.60 2.00
C GLU A 14 -4.84 13.44 2.71
N LYS A 15 -6.03 13.70 3.28
CA LYS A 15 -6.84 12.68 3.97
C LYS A 15 -7.11 11.43 3.13
N ILE A 16 -7.29 11.63 1.83
CA ILE A 16 -7.57 10.56 0.86
C ILE A 16 -6.39 9.56 0.81
N LEU A 17 -5.17 10.07 0.92
CA LEU A 17 -3.94 9.29 0.93
C LEU A 17 -3.77 8.48 2.20
N VAL A 18 -4.07 9.08 3.35
CA VAL A 18 -4.02 8.35 4.63
C VAL A 18 -5.04 7.22 4.62
N ILE A 19 -6.25 7.46 4.14
CA ILE A 19 -7.28 6.43 4.02
C ILE A 19 -6.84 5.35 3.04
N ALA A 20 -6.33 5.72 1.86
CA ALA A 20 -5.81 4.77 0.88
C ALA A 20 -4.65 3.93 1.42
N ALA A 21 -3.76 4.52 2.22
CA ALA A 21 -2.65 3.83 2.88
C ALA A 21 -3.13 2.81 3.90
N VAL A 22 -4.08 3.19 4.76
CA VAL A 22 -4.65 2.29 5.76
C VAL A 22 -5.40 1.15 5.09
N CYS A 23 -6.24 1.43 4.10
CA CYS A 23 -6.96 0.40 3.34
C CYS A 23 -5.99 -0.54 2.61
N SER A 24 -4.99 -0.01 1.92
CA SER A 24 -3.96 -0.80 1.24
C SER A 24 -3.17 -1.69 2.22
N GLY A 25 -2.82 -1.16 3.40
CA GLY A 25 -2.15 -1.91 4.46
C GLY A 25 -2.99 -3.07 4.99
N ILE A 26 -4.29 -2.85 5.22
CA ILE A 26 -5.23 -3.90 5.66
C ILE A 26 -5.33 -5.00 4.60
N ILE A 27 -5.52 -4.63 3.33
CA ILE A 27 -5.61 -5.57 2.22
C ILE A 27 -4.31 -6.38 2.11
N ALA A 28 -3.15 -5.71 2.18
CA ALA A 28 -1.85 -6.37 2.13
C ALA A 28 -1.66 -7.35 3.30
N ALA A 29 -2.07 -6.99 4.51
CA ALA A 29 -2.00 -7.87 5.68
C ALA A 29 -2.84 -9.15 5.47
N ILE A 30 -4.09 -9.00 5.03
CA ILE A 30 -4.99 -10.12 4.77
C ILE A 30 -4.42 -11.03 3.67
N LEU A 31 -3.96 -10.45 2.56
CA LEU A 31 -3.38 -11.23 1.46
C LEU A 31 -2.09 -11.96 1.89
N ASN A 32 -1.24 -11.35 2.70
CA ASN A 32 -0.05 -12.02 3.24
C ASN A 32 -0.39 -13.17 4.19
N LEU A 33 -1.37 -12.98 5.09
CA LEU A 33 -1.86 -14.03 5.99
C LEU A 33 -2.49 -15.21 5.23
N SER A 34 -3.12 -14.95 4.09
CA SER A 34 -3.71 -16.00 3.25
C SER A 34 -2.67 -16.92 2.59
N ARG A 35 -1.42 -16.47 2.41
CA ARG A 35 -0.37 -17.25 1.71
C ARG A 35 -0.06 -18.60 2.35
N PRO A 36 0.26 -18.70 3.66
CA PRO A 36 0.52 -20.00 4.29
C PRO A 36 -0.70 -20.91 4.24
N ILE A 37 -1.92 -20.36 4.32
CA ILE A 37 -3.17 -21.12 4.24
C ILE A 37 -3.32 -21.76 2.85
N PHE A 38 -3.18 -20.96 1.79
CA PHE A 38 -3.24 -21.48 0.42
C PHE A 38 -2.14 -22.50 0.15
N MET A 39 -0.91 -22.25 0.62
CA MET A 39 0.20 -23.19 0.44
C MET A 39 -0.09 -24.53 1.14
N GLY A 40 -0.62 -24.50 2.37
CA GLY A 40 -1.02 -25.70 3.09
C GLY A 40 -2.10 -26.50 2.35
N LEU A 41 -3.13 -25.82 1.84
CA LEU A 41 -4.20 -26.46 1.06
C LEU A 41 -3.71 -27.05 -0.26
N ILE A 42 -2.80 -26.36 -0.96
CA ILE A 42 -2.20 -26.89 -2.20
C ILE A 42 -1.42 -28.18 -1.92
N VAL A 43 -0.60 -28.17 -0.86
CA VAL A 43 0.21 -29.34 -0.47
C VAL A 43 -0.69 -30.50 -0.07
N ASP A 44 -1.72 -30.26 0.75
CA ASP A 44 -2.65 -31.30 1.21
C ASP A 44 -3.43 -31.94 0.03
N ASN A 45 -3.94 -31.13 -0.90
CA ASN A 45 -4.60 -31.64 -2.11
C ASN A 45 -3.64 -32.42 -3.03
N LEU A 46 -2.37 -32.04 -3.08
CA LEU A 46 -1.34 -32.79 -3.83
C LEU A 46 -1.09 -34.16 -3.20
N ILE A 47 -1.02 -34.23 -1.86
CA ILE A 47 -0.84 -35.47 -1.10
C ILE A 47 -2.04 -36.40 -1.31
N GLN A 48 -3.25 -35.85 -1.27
CA GLN A 48 -4.50 -36.58 -1.49
C GLN A 48 -4.73 -36.97 -2.97
N ARG A 49 -3.82 -36.59 -3.90
CA ARG A 49 -3.91 -36.78 -5.35
C ARG A 49 -5.15 -36.15 -6.01
N GLU A 50 -5.80 -35.19 -5.35
CA GLU A 50 -6.94 -34.44 -5.90
C GLU A 50 -6.45 -33.27 -6.79
N LEU A 51 -6.02 -33.61 -8.00
CA LEU A 51 -5.46 -32.64 -8.96
C LEU A 51 -6.42 -31.48 -9.26
N LYS A 52 -7.74 -31.75 -9.34
CA LYS A 52 -8.75 -30.74 -9.69
C LYS A 52 -8.89 -29.66 -8.61
N GLY A 53 -8.81 -30.05 -7.33
CA GLY A 53 -8.79 -29.12 -6.19
C GLY A 53 -7.49 -28.32 -6.14
N ALA A 54 -6.36 -28.99 -6.35
CA ALA A 54 -5.05 -28.34 -6.37
C ALA A 54 -4.95 -27.21 -7.41
N TYR A 55 -5.44 -27.41 -8.64
CA TYR A 55 -5.46 -26.36 -9.67
C TYR A 55 -6.26 -25.13 -9.26
N LEU A 56 -7.39 -25.30 -8.58
CA LEU A 56 -8.21 -24.19 -8.09
C LEU A 56 -7.48 -23.40 -7.00
N TYR A 57 -6.83 -24.07 -6.05
CA TYR A 57 -6.04 -23.39 -5.02
C TYR A 57 -4.80 -22.69 -5.58
N ILE A 58 -4.14 -23.28 -6.60
CA ILE A 58 -3.03 -22.63 -7.32
C ILE A 58 -3.53 -21.36 -8.03
N ALA A 59 -4.68 -21.40 -8.69
CA ALA A 59 -5.27 -20.23 -9.33
C ALA A 59 -5.61 -19.13 -8.32
N LEU A 60 -6.19 -19.49 -7.17
CA LEU A 60 -6.46 -18.54 -6.08
C LEU A 60 -5.18 -17.94 -5.48
N PHE A 61 -4.12 -18.75 -5.33
CA PHE A 61 -2.82 -18.27 -4.86
C PHE A 61 -2.18 -17.29 -5.85
N ALA A 62 -2.20 -17.61 -7.15
CA ALA A 62 -1.72 -16.72 -8.20
C ALA A 62 -2.53 -15.42 -8.25
N GLY A 63 -3.86 -15.51 -8.12
CA GLY A 63 -4.75 -14.36 -8.01
C GLY A 63 -4.42 -13.47 -6.81
N SER A 64 -4.21 -14.05 -5.63
CA SER A 64 -3.79 -13.32 -4.42
C SER A 64 -2.46 -12.59 -4.62
N ARG A 65 -1.49 -13.21 -5.31
CA ARG A 65 -0.22 -12.56 -5.67
C ARG A 65 -0.40 -11.41 -6.64
N PHE A 66 -1.27 -11.57 -7.64
CA PHE A 66 -1.58 -10.51 -8.58
C PHE A 66 -2.27 -9.32 -7.89
N LEU A 67 -3.27 -9.57 -7.04
CA LEU A 67 -3.92 -8.51 -6.26
C LEU A 67 -2.94 -7.77 -5.36
N MET A 68 -2.02 -8.50 -4.70
CA MET A 68 -1.00 -7.87 -3.86
C MET A 68 -0.09 -6.95 -4.69
N TRP A 69 0.34 -7.41 -5.87
CA TRP A 69 1.16 -6.62 -6.77
C TRP A 69 0.44 -5.35 -7.25
N ALA A 70 -0.82 -5.48 -7.65
CA ALA A 70 -1.66 -4.35 -8.05
C ALA A 70 -1.87 -3.34 -6.90
N ASN A 71 -2.13 -3.84 -5.68
CA ASN A 71 -2.30 -3.01 -4.48
C ASN A 71 -1.02 -2.22 -4.15
N ASN A 72 0.15 -2.84 -4.28
CA ASN A 72 1.43 -2.17 -4.07
C ASN A 72 1.68 -1.09 -5.12
N LEU A 73 1.45 -1.38 -6.41
CA LEU A 73 1.60 -0.38 -7.48
C LEU A 73 0.71 0.84 -7.28
N LEU A 74 -0.56 0.61 -6.93
CA LEU A 74 -1.51 1.69 -6.62
C LEU A 74 -1.03 2.52 -5.44
N PHE A 75 -0.57 1.87 -4.38
CA PHE A 75 -0.06 2.53 -3.19
C PHE A 75 1.19 3.37 -3.48
N ASP A 76 2.17 2.81 -4.19
CA ASP A 76 3.40 3.51 -4.56
C ASP A 76 3.13 4.72 -5.45
N TYR A 77 2.21 4.59 -6.41
CA TYR A 77 1.81 5.69 -7.27
C TYR A 77 1.15 6.83 -6.48
N ILE A 78 0.16 6.48 -5.64
CA ILE A 78 -0.57 7.47 -4.83
C ILE A 78 0.40 8.15 -3.85
N SER A 79 1.24 7.36 -3.15
CA SER A 79 2.25 7.84 -2.21
C SER A 79 3.27 8.77 -2.87
N SER A 80 3.78 8.40 -4.05
CA SER A 80 4.73 9.22 -4.82
C SER A 80 4.10 10.55 -5.23
N LYS A 81 2.86 10.52 -5.74
CA LYS A 81 2.11 11.71 -6.12
C LYS A 81 1.89 12.66 -4.93
N ALA A 82 1.60 12.11 -3.76
CA ALA A 82 1.46 12.87 -2.52
C ALA A 82 2.75 13.57 -2.11
N SER A 83 3.84 12.78 -2.08
CA SER A 83 5.16 13.25 -1.68
C SER A 83 5.62 14.38 -2.58
N GLN A 84 5.42 14.26 -3.90
CA GLN A 84 5.71 15.31 -4.86
C GLN A 84 4.90 16.59 -4.59
N ARG A 85 3.60 16.48 -4.32
CA ARG A 85 2.74 17.64 -4.06
C ARG A 85 3.14 18.38 -2.78
N ILE A 86 3.44 17.63 -1.71
CA ILE A 86 3.93 18.18 -0.44
C ILE A 86 5.27 18.88 -0.67
N LEU A 87 6.21 18.23 -1.38
CA LEU A 87 7.53 18.76 -1.66
C LEU A 87 7.48 20.05 -2.51
N GLN A 88 6.63 20.08 -3.53
CA GLN A 88 6.41 21.28 -4.36
C GLN A 88 5.88 22.44 -3.53
N THR A 89 4.86 22.19 -2.70
CA THR A 89 4.27 23.20 -1.81
C THR A 89 5.33 23.76 -0.86
N LYS A 90 6.14 22.89 -0.26
CA LYS A 90 7.22 23.29 0.65
C LYS A 90 8.34 24.06 -0.04
N ARG A 91 8.71 23.69 -1.28
CA ARG A 91 9.70 24.43 -2.08
C ARG A 91 9.23 25.84 -2.39
N ILE A 92 7.97 26.01 -2.79
CA ILE A 92 7.39 27.34 -3.08
C ILE A 92 7.31 28.19 -1.81
N GLU A 93 6.89 27.61 -0.69
CA GLU A 93 6.83 28.28 0.60
C GLU A 93 8.21 28.78 1.07
N LEU A 94 9.24 27.94 0.92
CA LEU A 94 10.63 28.31 1.22
C LEU A 94 11.15 29.40 0.27
N LEU A 95 10.95 29.27 -1.04
CA LEU A 95 11.34 30.30 -2.02
C LEU A 95 10.71 31.65 -1.68
N ARG A 96 9.41 31.66 -1.38
CA ARG A 96 8.69 32.87 -0.98
C ARG A 96 9.26 33.47 0.31
N HIS A 97 9.65 32.62 1.26
CA HIS A 97 10.29 33.07 2.50
C HIS A 97 11.65 33.74 2.22
N TYR A 98 12.50 33.13 1.38
CA TYR A 98 13.78 33.71 0.95
C TYR A 98 13.62 35.06 0.24
N PHE A 99 12.61 35.21 -0.63
CA PHE A 99 12.32 36.49 -1.29
C PHE A 99 11.75 37.57 -0.35
N SER A 100 11.23 37.18 0.81
CA SER A 100 10.65 38.10 1.81
C SER A 100 11.62 38.49 2.93
N LEU A 101 12.83 37.92 2.95
CA LEU A 101 13.88 38.32 3.87
C LEU A 101 14.47 39.67 3.40
N PRO A 102 14.63 40.65 4.31
CA PRO A 102 15.19 41.96 3.99
C PRO A 102 16.66 41.89 3.57
#